data_AF-A0A2M8QNS3-F1
#
_entry.id   AF-A0A2M8QNS3-F1
#
_cell.length_a   1.000
_cell.length_b   1.000
_cell.length_c   1.000
_cell.angle_alpha   90.00
_cell.angle_beta   90.00
_cell.angle_gamma   90.00
#
_symmetry.space_group_name_H-M   'P 1'
#
loop_
_entity.id
_entity.type
_entity.pdbx_description
1 polymer ?
#
loop_
_entity_poly.entity_id
_entity_poly.type
_entity_poly.pdbx_seq_one_letter_code
_entity_poly.pdbx_strand_id
1 'polypeptide(L)' 'MMAAAPDAIPAAPRKTLIEWIEHDGDATDITRPTCDIRVQAFHLRFATEPGDRTGQEAEPLRPPPGLRLPPLG' A
#
# COMPACT_ATOMS: atom_id res chain seq x y z
N MET A 1 30.88 -2.06 -28.09
CA MET A 1 30.44 -1.16 -27.01
C MET A 1 29.54 -1.98 -26.08
N MET A 2 30.04 -2.40 -24.91
CA MET A 2 29.23 -3.09 -23.89
C MET A 2 28.51 -2.04 -23.05
N ALA A 3 27.19 -2.21 -22.89
CA ALA A 3 26.36 -1.33 -22.07
C ALA A 3 26.78 -1.45 -20.58
N ALA A 4 26.91 -0.32 -19.91
CA ALA A 4 27.15 -0.26 -18.48
C ALA A 4 25.94 -0.86 -17.72
N ALA A 5 26.22 -1.69 -16.71
CA ALA A 5 25.18 -2.19 -15.81
C ALA A 5 24.51 -1.01 -15.09
N PRO A 6 23.18 -1.02 -14.86
CA PRO A 6 22.53 0.03 -14.10
C PRO A 6 23.13 0.08 -12.68
N ASP A 7 23.57 1.26 -12.26
CA ASP A 7 24.06 1.49 -10.90
C ASP A 7 23.01 0.99 -9.90
N ALA A 8 23.42 0.07 -9.02
CA ALA A 8 22.54 -0.50 -8.02
C ALA A 8 22.09 0.61 -7.05
N ILE A 9 20.77 0.81 -6.91
CA ILE A 9 20.23 1.75 -5.94
C ILE A 9 20.63 1.26 -4.53
N PRO A 10 21.36 2.06 -3.74
CA PRO A 10 21.78 1.64 -2.41
C PRO A 10 20.55 1.42 -1.52
N ALA A 11 20.63 0.42 -0.64
CA ALA A 11 19.58 0.19 0.34
C ALA A 11 19.41 1.45 1.20
N ALA A 12 18.18 1.94 1.29
CA ALA A 12 17.88 3.06 2.17
C ALA A 12 18.23 2.69 3.63
N PRO A 13 18.76 3.64 4.42
CA PRO A 13 18.95 3.43 5.85
C PRO A 13 17.64 3.01 6.51
N ARG A 14 17.63 1.87 7.21
CA ARG A 14 16.45 1.38 7.93
C ARG A 14 16.64 1.67 9.41
N LYS A 15 15.71 2.42 10.00
CA LYS A 15 15.62 2.54 11.46
C LYS A 15 15.23 1.18 12.06
N THR A 16 15.68 0.92 13.28
CA THR A 16 15.15 -0.17 14.09
C THR A 16 13.69 0.12 14.45
N LEU A 17 12.92 -0.92 14.81
CA LEU A 17 11.53 -0.76 15.21
C LEU A 17 11.38 0.22 16.38
N ILE A 18 12.30 0.19 17.35
CA ILE A 18 12.30 1.08 18.51
C ILE A 18 12.53 2.53 18.06
N GLU A 19 13.57 2.80 17.26
CA GLU A 19 13.85 4.14 16.73
C GLU A 19 12.70 4.70 15.88
N TRP A 20 11.98 3.84 15.15
CA TRP A 20 10.81 4.27 14.39
C TRP A 20 9.65 4.66 15.30
N ILE A 21 9.35 3.86 16.33
CA ILE A 21 8.29 4.14 17.31
C ILE A 21 8.56 5.45 18.04
N GLU A 22 9.82 5.66 18.47
CA GLU A 22 10.20 6.83 19.27
C GLU A 22 10.22 8.14 18.47
N HIS A 23 10.51 8.08 17.17
CA HIS A 23 10.76 9.29 16.37
C HIS A 23 9.76 9.55 15.24
N ASP A 24 9.11 8.52 14.69
CA ASP A 24 8.25 8.65 13.52
C ASP A 24 6.86 8.02 13.71
N GLY A 25 6.65 7.26 14.79
CA GLY A 25 5.46 6.41 14.99
C GLY A 25 4.13 7.18 15.07
N ASP A 26 4.18 8.47 15.43
CA ASP A 26 3.03 9.37 15.50
C ASP A 26 3.14 10.55 14.52
N ALA A 27 3.87 10.36 13.42
CA ALA A 27 3.96 11.37 12.37
C ALA A 27 2.56 11.62 11.77
N THR A 28 1.87 12.64 12.28
CA THR A 28 0.60 13.16 11.74
C THR A 28 0.84 13.98 10.46
N ASP A 29 2.09 14.36 10.19
CA ASP A 29 2.56 15.10 9.02
C ASP A 29 2.68 14.24 7.75
N ILE A 30 1.88 13.17 7.63
CA ILE A 30 1.74 12.47 6.36
C ILE A 30 0.99 13.41 5.42
N THR A 31 1.76 14.24 4.71
CA THR A 31 1.25 14.99 3.57
C THR A 31 0.81 13.96 2.55
N ARG A 32 -0.51 13.73 2.46
CA ARG A 32 -1.04 12.83 1.44
C ARG A 32 -0.64 13.39 0.08
N PRO A 33 -0.11 12.56 -0.83
CA PRO A 33 0.19 13.02 -2.17
C PRO A 33 -1.09 13.60 -2.77
N THR A 34 -1.02 14.82 -3.30
CA THR A 34 -2.15 15.43 -3.99
C THR A 34 -2.48 14.57 -5.20
N CYS A 35 -3.66 13.96 -5.20
CA CYS A 35 -4.12 13.18 -6.33
C CYS A 35 -4.64 14.13 -7.41
N ASP A 36 -4.39 13.82 -8.68
CA ASP A 36 -5.02 14.52 -9.79
C ASP A 36 -6.55 14.41 -9.66
N ILE A 37 -7.27 15.51 -9.89
CA ILE A 37 -8.73 15.58 -9.74
C ILE A 37 -9.44 14.50 -10.58
N ARG A 38 -8.92 14.15 -11.76
CA ARG A 38 -9.49 13.10 -12.61
C ARG A 38 -9.31 11.72 -11.99
N VAL A 39 -8.16 11.48 -11.36
CA VAL A 39 -7.85 10.23 -10.65
C VAL A 39 -8.71 10.10 -9.39
N GLN A 40 -8.88 11.19 -8.65
CA GLN A 40 -9.79 11.24 -7.50
C GLN A 40 -11.24 10.96 -7.91
N ALA A 41 -11.72 11.59 -8.98
CA ALA A 41 -13.06 11.35 -9.53
C ALA A 41 -13.23 9.91 -10.03
N PHE A 42 -12.18 9.30 -10.58
CA PHE A 42 -12.18 7.88 -10.92
C PHE A 42 -12.33 7.01 -9.67
N HIS A 43 -11.52 7.22 -8.63
CA HIS A 43 -11.61 6.47 -7.38
C HIS A 43 -13.00 6.54 -6.74
N LEU A 44 -13.62 7.72 -6.73
CA LEU A 44 -14.97 7.90 -6.18
C LEU A 44 -16.05 7.10 -6.92
N ARG A 45 -15.85 6.77 -8.19
CA ARG A 45 -16.78 5.91 -8.95
C ARG A 45 -16.70 4.44 -8.52
N PHE A 46 -15.56 4.00 -7.98
CA PHE A 46 -15.33 2.62 -7.52
C PHE A 46 -15.43 2.47 -6.00
N ALA A 47 -15.28 3.57 -5.26
CA ALA A 47 -15.61 3.65 -3.84
C ALA A 47 -17.13 3.63 -3.71
N THR A 48 -17.73 2.47 -3.95
CA THR A 48 -19.10 2.14 -3.55
C THR A 48 -19.34 2.66 -2.15
N GLU A 49 -20.46 3.36 -1.96
CA GLU A 49 -20.89 3.87 -0.65
C GLU A 49 -20.70 2.81 0.44
N PRO A 50 -20.17 3.18 1.62
CA PRO A 50 -20.24 2.32 2.81
C PRO A 50 -21.69 2.19 3.36
N GLY A 51 -22.71 2.59 2.59
CA GLY A 51 -24.11 2.48 2.95
C GLY A 51 -24.60 1.04 2.83
N ASP A 52 -25.05 0.52 3.97
CA ASP A 52 -25.84 -0.72 4.13
C ASP A 52 -25.09 -2.06 4.26
N ARG A 53 -23.84 -2.04 4.72
CA ARG A 53 -23.14 -3.27 5.16
C ARG A 53 -23.23 -3.53 6.67
N THR A 54 -24.34 -3.15 7.31
CA THR A 54 -24.62 -3.63 8.68
C THR A 54 -24.88 -5.13 8.64
N GLY A 55 -23.82 -5.93 8.75
CA GLY A 55 -23.89 -7.38 8.95
C GLY A 55 -23.60 -8.26 7.73
N GLN A 56 -23.23 -7.70 6.58
CA GLN A 56 -22.80 -8.49 5.43
C GLN A 56 -21.28 -8.42 5.31
N GLU A 57 -20.59 -9.46 5.81
CA GLU A 57 -19.16 -9.64 5.57
C GLU A 57 -18.93 -9.53 4.06
N ALA A 58 -18.01 -8.64 3.66
CA ALA A 58 -17.60 -8.58 2.27
C ALA A 58 -17.04 -9.94 1.88
N GLU A 59 -17.63 -10.59 0.86
CA GLU A 59 -17.17 -11.91 0.42
C GLU A 59 -15.67 -11.83 0.13
N PRO A 60 -14.84 -12.70 0.74
CA PRO A 60 -13.41 -12.69 0.49
C PRO A 60 -13.13 -12.85 -1.00
N LEU A 61 -12.29 -11.98 -1.55
CA LEU A 61 -11.86 -12.11 -2.94
C LEU A 61 -11.17 -13.47 -3.11
N ARG A 62 -11.67 -14.29 -4.04
CA ARG A 62 -11.04 -15.56 -4.36
C ARG A 62 -9.66 -15.30 -4.96
N PRO A 63 -8.60 -15.98 -4.48
CA PRO A 63 -7.27 -15.80 -5.03
C PRO A 63 -7.25 -16.24 -6.51
N PRO A 64 -6.48 -15.57 -7.37
CA PRO A 64 -6.28 -15.99 -8.74
C PRO A 64 -5.77 -17.44 -8.80
N PRO A 65 -6.17 -18.24 -9.80
CA PRO A 65 -5.64 -19.59 -10.00
C PRO A 65 -4.11 -19.54 -10.10
N GLY A 66 -3.40 -20.27 -9.23
CA GLY A 66 -1.94 -20.31 -9.20
C GLY A 66 -1.27 -19.41 -8.16
N LEU A 67 -2.00 -18.52 -7.47
CA LEU A 67 -1.47 -17.78 -6.33
C LEU A 67 -1.41 -18.69 -5.10
N ARG A 68 -0.31 -19.43 -4.92
CA ARG A 68 -0.07 -20.22 -3.71
C ARG A 68 0.37 -19.28 -2.59
N LEU A 69 -0.53 -19.02 -1.65
CA LEU A 69 -0.16 -18.37 -0.39
C LEU A 69 0.72 -19.34 0.42
N PRO A 70 1.85 -18.88 0.99
CA PRO A 70 2.64 -19.70 1.91
C PRO A 70 1.80 -20.05 3.16
N PRO A 71 2.08 -21.18 3.83
CA PRO A 71 1.38 -21.54 5.05
C PRO A 71 1.59 -20.46 6.12
N LEU A 72 0.51 -20.12 6.81
CA LEU A 72 0.55 -19.23 7.97
C LEU A 72 1.00 -20.07 9.17
N GLY A 73 2.31 -20.10 9.43
CA GLY A 73 2.90 -20.50 10.72
C GLY A 73 2.71 -21.95 11.13
#